data_AF-A0A2R7R2K3-F1
#
_entry.id   AF-A0A2R7R2K3-F1
#
_cell.length_a   1.000
_cell.length_b   1.000
_cell.length_c   1.000
_cell.angle_alpha   90.00
_cell.angle_beta   90.00
_cell.angle_gamma   90.00
#
_symmetry.space_group_name_H-M   'P 1'
#
loop_
_entity.id
_entity.type
_entity.pdbx_description
1 polymer ?
#
loop_
_entity_poly.entity_id
_entity_poly.type
_entity_poly.pdbx_seq_one_letter_code
_entity_poly.pdbx_strand_id
1 'polypeptide(L)'
;MSATLPRSARLPALTTLVSWRPQLSTEALIVLTSVFFALACNGLFWHSAMATHPGSLRFATSLLLFLVGAHCLLMGLLVWRWNAKVVIGLLLLCTAMAAHYMGSYHIYLDADMLRNVLATDHKESGELMTPALIAPLVLLALLPMLVLWRLQLLKRSWGKALLWRAGFLLLSLLVALGGAMLSFQEMSALMRNQREVRYLATPGNVLLGLPKALRGDNPIQRAPKLPIGTDATATPRAAGSRPRLLVIVMGETARAQNWGLNGYARQTTPELAQAGVINFPDMHSCGTSTEVSLPCLFSPYGRHDYDEKKIRAHQSLLHVLDRAGISTLWRDNQSGCKGVCEGLPMQALDDARHPQLCANGRCMDEILIDDLATQVRARPGDRVVVLHQLGNHGPSYFERYPARFRHFTPTCDTADLGKCSREQITNSYDNALLYTDHLLSRTIGTLKGMDDYDTAMIYLSDHGESLGEKGLFLHGVPYAIAPQEQTRVPMTMWFSPSFAANRGLNLACVRQRAGKYTDHDNLFPSVLGLMQVKTALYERGRDLFAGCEA
;
A
#
# COMPACT_ATOMS: atom_id res chain seq x y z
N MET A 1 -15.10 -3.31 -76.56
CA MET A 1 -15.39 -2.42 -75.42
C MET A 1 -14.44 -2.80 -74.28
N SER A 2 -13.28 -2.16 -74.19
CA SER A 2 -12.35 -2.34 -73.06
C SER A 2 -12.53 -1.16 -72.12
N ALA A 3 -13.16 -1.40 -70.98
CA ALA A 3 -13.29 -0.42 -69.92
C ALA A 3 -12.02 -0.40 -69.06
N THR A 4 -11.23 0.66 -69.18
CA THR A 4 -10.13 0.97 -68.26
C THR A 4 -10.70 1.65 -67.02
N LEU A 5 -10.61 0.97 -65.86
CA LEU A 5 -10.91 1.56 -64.55
C LEU A 5 -9.87 2.64 -64.20
N PRO A 6 -10.27 3.81 -63.69
CA PRO A 6 -9.31 4.82 -63.24
C PRO A 6 -8.66 4.41 -61.92
N ARG A 7 -7.33 4.54 -61.86
CA ARG A 7 -6.51 4.38 -60.64
C ARG A 7 -7.01 5.33 -59.55
N SER A 8 -7.24 4.78 -58.36
CA SER A 8 -7.59 5.54 -57.16
C SER A 8 -6.53 6.60 -56.86
N ALA A 9 -6.97 7.85 -56.73
CA ALA A 9 -6.17 8.94 -56.23
C ALA A 9 -5.84 8.66 -54.74
N ARG A 10 -4.60 8.23 -54.47
CA ARG A 10 -4.09 8.17 -53.10
C ARG A 10 -3.94 9.60 -52.58
N LEU A 11 -4.64 9.92 -51.50
CA LEU A 11 -4.59 11.22 -50.81
C LEU A 11 -3.12 11.59 -50.48
N PRO A 12 -2.56 12.68 -51.07
CA PRO A 12 -1.15 13.05 -50.93
C PRO A 12 -0.74 13.41 -49.49
N ALA A 13 -1.70 13.78 -48.62
CA ALA A 13 -1.46 14.16 -47.24
C ALA A 13 -1.02 13.00 -46.32
N LEU A 14 -1.45 11.76 -46.60
CA LEU A 14 -1.04 10.59 -45.82
C LEU A 14 0.39 10.14 -46.19
N THR A 15 0.79 10.32 -47.47
CA THR A 15 2.14 9.98 -47.93
C THR A 15 3.23 10.90 -47.36
N THR A 16 2.94 12.20 -47.18
CA THR A 16 3.88 13.18 -46.62
C THR A 16 4.16 12.95 -45.14
N LEU A 17 3.14 12.57 -44.35
CA LEU A 17 3.30 12.18 -42.94
C LEU A 17 4.11 10.88 -42.78
N VAL A 18 3.96 9.93 -43.70
CA VAL A 18 4.69 8.65 -43.68
C VAL A 18 6.18 8.83 -44.02
N SER A 19 6.54 9.81 -44.86
CA SER A 19 7.92 10.15 -45.21
C SER A 19 8.64 11.06 -44.20
N TRP A 20 7.92 11.63 -43.22
CA TRP A 20 8.52 12.57 -42.26
C TRP A 20 9.43 11.83 -41.27
N ARG A 21 10.73 12.13 -41.35
CA ARG A 21 11.80 11.57 -40.49
C ARG A 21 12.75 12.69 -40.04
N PRO A 22 12.32 13.57 -39.13
CA PRO A 22 13.15 14.68 -38.68
C PRO A 22 14.40 14.14 -37.98
N GLN A 23 15.52 14.82 -38.22
CA GLN A 23 16.78 14.51 -37.57
C GLN A 23 16.91 15.34 -36.29
N LEU A 24 17.23 14.68 -35.18
CA LEU A 24 17.32 15.32 -33.87
C LEU A 24 18.56 14.82 -33.12
N SER A 25 19.23 15.70 -32.38
CA SER A 25 20.27 15.28 -31.44
C SER A 25 19.63 14.58 -30.23
N THR A 26 20.38 13.69 -29.57
CA THR A 26 19.91 13.05 -28.33
C THR A 26 19.61 14.09 -27.25
N GLU A 27 20.39 15.17 -27.17
CA GLU A 27 20.20 16.25 -26.20
C GLU A 27 18.90 17.02 -26.47
N ALA A 28 18.62 17.37 -27.72
CA ALA A 28 17.37 18.05 -28.07
C ALA A 28 16.15 17.15 -27.80
N LEU A 29 16.27 15.84 -28.04
CA LEU A 29 15.24 14.88 -27.65
C LEU A 29 14.99 14.88 -26.13
N ILE A 30 16.05 14.88 -25.33
CA ILE A 30 15.94 14.95 -23.86
C ILE A 30 15.27 16.24 -23.42
N VAL A 31 15.60 17.39 -24.02
CA VAL A 31 14.95 18.67 -23.69
C VAL A 31 13.46 18.63 -24.03
N LEU A 32 13.09 18.24 -25.24
CA LEU A 32 11.69 18.15 -25.66
C LEU A 32 10.89 17.21 -24.75
N THR A 33 11.47 16.05 -24.41
CA THR A 33 10.84 15.09 -23.51
C THR A 33 10.73 15.64 -22.08
N SER A 34 11.74 16.36 -21.59
CA SER A 34 11.73 16.98 -20.25
C SER A 34 10.64 18.05 -20.12
N VAL A 35 10.51 18.88 -21.15
CA VAL A 35 9.45 19.91 -21.24
C VAL A 35 8.08 19.25 -21.33
N PHE A 36 7.95 18.20 -22.16
CA PHE A 36 6.71 17.42 -22.25
C PHE A 36 6.31 16.84 -20.89
N PHE A 37 7.21 16.16 -20.19
CA PHE A 37 6.93 15.66 -18.85
C PHE A 37 6.54 16.77 -17.89
N ALA A 38 7.34 17.85 -17.83
CA ALA A 38 7.11 18.97 -16.94
C ALA A 38 5.75 19.63 -17.16
N LEU A 39 5.27 19.75 -18.41
CA LEU A 39 4.01 20.46 -18.69
C LEU A 39 2.79 19.54 -18.79
N ALA A 40 2.90 18.40 -19.47
CA ALA A 40 1.77 17.53 -19.77
C ALA A 40 1.51 16.45 -18.72
N CYS A 41 2.54 16.03 -17.98
CA CYS A 41 2.44 14.88 -17.07
C CYS A 41 2.52 15.24 -15.58
N ASN A 42 2.75 16.51 -15.25
CA ASN A 42 2.94 16.99 -13.88
C ASN A 42 1.78 17.88 -13.40
N GLY A 43 0.55 17.66 -13.87
CA GLY A 43 -0.61 18.49 -13.54
C GLY A 43 -0.84 18.63 -12.03
N LEU A 44 -0.82 17.52 -11.29
CA LEU A 44 -0.99 17.55 -9.83
C LEU A 44 0.19 18.23 -9.12
N PHE A 45 1.42 18.02 -9.58
CA PHE A 45 2.59 18.74 -9.08
C PHE A 45 2.43 20.26 -9.22
N TRP A 46 1.97 20.73 -10.39
CA TRP A 46 1.70 22.15 -10.62
C TRP A 46 0.61 22.68 -9.70
N HIS A 47 -0.49 21.94 -9.57
CA HIS A 47 -1.59 22.33 -8.70
C HIS A 47 -1.13 22.50 -7.25
N SER A 48 -0.43 21.48 -6.70
CA SER A 48 0.06 21.51 -5.32
C SER A 48 1.15 22.55 -5.09
N ALA A 49 2.14 22.65 -5.99
CA ALA A 49 3.23 23.60 -5.83
C ALA A 49 2.73 25.06 -5.96
N MET A 50 1.89 25.36 -6.96
CA MET A 50 1.39 26.71 -7.19
C MET A 50 0.35 27.16 -6.17
N ALA A 51 -0.27 26.25 -5.42
CA ALA A 51 -1.18 26.60 -4.33
C ALA A 51 -0.50 27.46 -3.24
N THR A 52 0.81 27.36 -3.08
CA THR A 52 1.59 28.21 -2.15
C THR A 52 1.73 29.66 -2.62
N HIS A 53 1.72 29.89 -3.93
CA HIS A 53 1.87 31.21 -4.54
C HIS A 53 0.96 31.36 -5.79
N PRO A 54 -0.37 31.38 -5.62
CA PRO A 54 -1.30 31.38 -6.75
C PRO A 54 -1.09 32.59 -7.67
N GLY A 55 -1.06 32.35 -8.98
CA GLY A 55 -0.93 33.39 -10.01
C GLY A 55 0.47 34.00 -10.18
N SER A 56 1.48 33.59 -9.41
CA SER A 56 2.85 34.10 -9.54
C SER A 56 3.57 33.54 -10.79
N LEU A 57 3.67 34.34 -11.86
CA LEU A 57 4.38 33.97 -13.08
C LEU A 57 5.89 33.76 -12.87
N ARG A 58 6.49 34.55 -11.97
CA ARG A 58 7.91 34.43 -11.60
C ARG A 58 8.17 33.08 -10.93
N PHE A 59 7.34 32.69 -9.97
CA PHE A 59 7.44 31.41 -9.28
C PHE A 59 7.17 30.25 -10.24
N ALA A 60 6.15 30.35 -11.10
CA ALA A 60 5.86 29.33 -12.10
C ALA A 60 7.03 29.11 -13.07
N THR A 61 7.66 30.19 -13.54
CA THR A 61 8.82 30.13 -14.44
C THR A 61 10.05 29.56 -13.73
N SER A 62 10.29 29.98 -12.49
CA SER A 62 11.33 29.45 -11.62
C SER A 62 11.19 27.93 -11.43
N LEU A 63 9.97 27.46 -11.15
CA LEU A 63 9.66 26.05 -10.98
C LEU A 63 9.77 25.26 -12.29
N LEU A 64 9.33 25.83 -13.41
CA LEU A 64 9.46 25.20 -14.73
C LEU A 64 10.93 24.99 -15.10
N LEU A 65 11.76 26.03 -14.94
CA LEU A 65 13.19 25.97 -15.22
C LEU A 65 13.89 24.95 -14.31
N PHE A 66 13.56 24.94 -13.02
CA PHE A 66 14.07 23.95 -12.08
C PHE A 66 13.70 22.53 -12.50
N LEU A 67 12.41 22.26 -12.76
CA LEU A 67 11.90 20.94 -13.10
C LEU A 67 12.45 20.43 -14.43
N VAL A 68 12.46 21.27 -15.47
CA VAL A 68 13.02 20.92 -16.79
C VAL A 68 14.54 20.70 -16.69
N GLY A 69 15.27 21.57 -15.98
CA GLY A 69 16.71 21.41 -15.76
C GLY A 69 17.04 20.11 -15.03
N ALA A 70 16.30 19.78 -13.98
CA ALA A 70 16.45 18.54 -13.22
C ALA A 70 16.11 17.29 -14.06
N HIS A 71 15.03 17.31 -14.83
CA HIS A 71 14.67 16.23 -15.76
C HIS A 71 15.73 16.04 -16.85
N CYS A 72 16.23 17.13 -17.44
CA CYS A 72 17.32 17.08 -18.43
C CYS A 72 18.59 16.50 -17.82
N LEU A 73 18.93 16.86 -16.58
CA LEU A 73 20.10 16.33 -15.89
C LEU A 73 19.97 14.82 -15.65
N LEU A 74 18.86 14.37 -15.07
CA LEU A 74 18.60 12.95 -14.79
C LEU A 74 18.59 12.11 -16.07
N MET A 75 17.81 12.53 -17.08
CA MET A 75 17.76 11.83 -18.35
C MET A 75 19.07 11.93 -19.13
N GLY A 76 19.82 13.01 -19.01
CA GLY A 76 21.15 13.17 -19.62
C GLY A 76 22.15 12.11 -19.18
N LEU A 77 22.02 11.59 -17.96
CA LEU A 77 22.85 10.49 -17.45
C LEU A 77 22.42 9.12 -18.01
N LEU A 78 21.11 8.93 -18.20
CA LEU A 78 20.51 7.63 -18.55
C LEU A 78 20.37 7.40 -20.07
N VAL A 79 20.09 8.47 -20.82
CA VAL A 79 19.65 8.43 -22.22
C VAL A 79 20.83 8.70 -23.16
N TRP A 80 21.16 7.67 -23.94
CA TRP A 80 22.19 7.64 -24.96
C TRP A 80 21.60 7.24 -26.31
N ARG A 81 22.30 7.52 -27.42
CA ARG A 81 21.78 7.27 -28.77
C ARG A 81 21.27 5.85 -28.98
N TRP A 82 21.93 4.86 -28.37
CA TRP A 82 21.63 3.44 -28.55
C TRP A 82 20.43 2.96 -27.73
N ASN A 83 20.13 3.57 -26.57
CA ASN A 83 19.00 3.21 -25.71
C ASN A 83 17.84 4.23 -25.72
N ALA A 84 18.01 5.40 -26.34
CA ALA A 84 17.11 6.53 -26.17
C ALA A 84 15.65 6.23 -26.47
N LYS A 85 15.36 5.53 -27.57
CA LYS A 85 14.00 5.18 -27.95
C LYS A 85 13.34 4.23 -26.93
N VAL A 86 14.10 3.29 -26.39
CA VAL A 86 13.61 2.32 -25.41
C VAL A 86 13.40 2.99 -24.05
N VAL A 87 14.42 3.69 -23.53
CA VAL A 87 14.36 4.33 -22.21
C VAL A 87 13.27 5.41 -22.18
N ILE A 88 13.21 6.30 -23.18
CA ILE A 88 12.16 7.33 -23.23
C ILE A 88 10.78 6.69 -23.45
N GLY A 89 10.68 5.64 -24.26
CA GLY A 89 9.43 4.90 -24.45
C GLY A 89 8.89 4.32 -23.14
N LEU A 90 9.76 3.70 -22.34
CA LEU A 90 9.39 3.20 -21.00
C LEU A 90 9.02 4.34 -20.06
N LEU A 91 9.79 5.44 -20.05
CA LEU A 91 9.47 6.60 -19.21
C LEU A 91 8.13 7.24 -19.59
N LEU A 92 7.79 7.33 -20.88
CA LEU A 92 6.49 7.82 -21.34
C LEU A 92 5.35 6.96 -20.79
N LEU A 93 5.48 5.63 -20.87
CA LEU A 93 4.48 4.70 -20.35
C LEU A 93 4.34 4.82 -18.81
N CYS A 94 5.45 4.71 -18.08
CA CYS A 94 5.45 4.82 -16.62
C CYS A 94 4.92 6.18 -16.15
N THR A 95 5.29 7.26 -16.85
CA THR A 95 4.87 8.61 -16.50
C THR A 95 3.39 8.85 -16.80
N ALA A 96 2.86 8.28 -17.89
CA ALA A 96 1.43 8.36 -18.17
C ALA A 96 0.58 7.64 -17.10
N MET A 97 1.03 6.45 -16.66
CA MET A 97 0.38 5.72 -15.57
C MET A 97 0.48 6.48 -14.23
N ALA A 98 1.68 6.97 -13.89
CA ALA A 98 1.90 7.78 -12.70
C ALA A 98 1.00 9.04 -12.69
N ALA A 99 0.99 9.80 -13.79
CA ALA A 99 0.18 11.00 -13.92
C ALA A 99 -1.32 10.70 -13.79
N HIS A 100 -1.79 9.58 -14.35
CA HIS A 100 -3.17 9.16 -14.21
C HIS A 100 -3.52 8.85 -12.76
N TYR A 101 -2.80 7.94 -12.10
CA TYR A 101 -3.16 7.51 -10.74
C TYR A 101 -2.95 8.60 -9.70
N MET A 102 -1.89 9.39 -9.84
CA MET A 102 -1.70 10.58 -9.00
C MET A 102 -2.83 11.57 -9.23
N GLY A 103 -3.24 11.84 -10.46
CA GLY A 103 -4.35 12.77 -10.74
C GLY A 103 -5.72 12.27 -10.26
N SER A 104 -6.01 10.98 -10.44
CA SER A 104 -7.30 10.38 -10.08
C SER A 104 -7.44 10.15 -8.58
N TYR A 105 -6.39 9.68 -7.91
CA TYR A 105 -6.44 9.25 -6.51
C TYR A 105 -5.66 10.16 -5.55
N HIS A 106 -4.97 11.18 -6.05
CA HIS A 106 -4.13 12.11 -5.27
C HIS A 106 -3.05 11.39 -4.43
N ILE A 107 -2.54 10.27 -4.95
CA ILE A 107 -1.43 9.53 -4.34
C ILE A 107 -0.08 10.17 -4.62
N TYR A 108 0.91 9.84 -3.78
CA TYR A 108 2.30 10.28 -3.91
C TYR A 108 3.18 9.07 -4.26
N LEU A 109 4.03 9.19 -5.28
CA LEU A 109 4.95 8.12 -5.67
C LEU A 109 6.30 8.30 -4.96
N ASP A 110 6.35 7.96 -3.67
CA ASP A 110 7.60 7.83 -2.94
C ASP A 110 8.18 6.40 -3.07
N ALA A 111 9.22 6.09 -2.29
CA ALA A 111 9.85 4.76 -2.35
C ALA A 111 8.92 3.65 -1.84
N ASP A 112 8.04 3.95 -0.87
CA ASP A 112 7.14 2.96 -0.27
C ASP A 112 5.98 2.66 -1.23
N MET A 113 5.40 3.69 -1.87
CA MET A 113 4.38 3.48 -2.91
C MET A 113 4.93 2.71 -4.11
N LEU A 114 6.17 2.98 -4.54
CA LEU A 114 6.81 2.18 -5.58
C LEU A 114 7.03 0.73 -5.14
N ARG A 115 7.28 0.48 -3.86
CA ARG A 115 7.37 -0.88 -3.31
C ARG A 115 6.00 -1.56 -3.30
N ASN A 116 4.92 -0.87 -2.94
CA ASN A 116 3.56 -1.39 -3.05
C ASN A 116 3.29 -1.85 -4.51
N VAL A 117 3.64 -1.02 -5.50
CA VAL A 117 3.48 -1.36 -6.93
C VAL A 117 4.34 -2.58 -7.34
N LEU A 118 5.49 -2.81 -6.71
CA LEU A 118 6.34 -3.96 -7.00
C LEU A 118 5.92 -5.24 -6.24
N ALA A 119 5.26 -5.09 -5.10
CA ALA A 119 4.84 -6.18 -4.21
C ALA A 119 3.40 -6.66 -4.47
N THR A 120 2.62 -5.91 -5.25
CA THR A 120 1.25 -6.27 -5.65
C THR A 120 1.19 -7.50 -6.55
N ASP A 121 0.00 -8.09 -6.68
CA ASP A 121 -0.27 -9.20 -7.60
C ASP A 121 -1.14 -8.79 -8.80
N HIS A 122 -1.42 -9.74 -9.69
CA HIS A 122 -2.23 -9.49 -10.89
C HIS A 122 -3.71 -9.21 -10.59
N LYS A 123 -4.26 -9.72 -9.47
CA LYS A 123 -5.66 -9.49 -9.09
C LYS A 123 -5.83 -8.08 -8.54
N GLU A 124 -4.93 -7.64 -7.68
CA GLU A 124 -4.93 -6.30 -7.07
C GLU A 124 -4.66 -5.23 -8.12
N SER A 125 -3.58 -5.36 -8.89
CA SER A 125 -3.27 -4.42 -9.98
C SER A 125 -4.30 -4.42 -11.11
N GLY A 126 -5.00 -5.54 -11.33
CA GLY A 126 -6.07 -5.67 -12.31
C GLY A 126 -7.27 -4.78 -12.03
N GLU A 127 -7.63 -4.54 -10.76
CA GLU A 127 -8.75 -3.65 -10.38
C GLU A 127 -8.50 -2.19 -10.76
N LEU A 128 -7.23 -1.78 -10.82
CA LEU A 128 -6.84 -0.44 -11.22
C LEU A 128 -6.92 -0.22 -12.74
N MET A 129 -6.97 -1.30 -13.54
CA MET A 129 -7.03 -1.26 -15.00
C MET A 129 -8.45 -0.95 -15.51
N THR A 130 -8.85 0.31 -15.38
CA THR A 130 -10.15 0.79 -15.87
C THR A 130 -10.06 1.41 -17.27
N PRO A 131 -11.18 1.52 -18.02
CA PRO A 131 -11.22 2.26 -19.28
C PRO A 131 -10.76 3.73 -19.18
N ALA A 132 -10.75 4.32 -17.97
CA ALA A 132 -10.26 5.67 -17.74
C ALA A 132 -8.76 5.81 -18.05
N LEU A 133 -7.97 4.72 -18.04
CA LEU A 133 -6.56 4.74 -18.44
C LEU A 133 -6.35 4.93 -19.95
N ILE A 134 -7.34 4.63 -20.79
CA ILE A 134 -7.16 4.63 -22.25
C ILE A 134 -6.73 6.02 -22.74
N ALA A 135 -7.43 7.08 -22.34
CA ALA A 135 -7.12 8.43 -22.80
C ALA A 135 -5.72 8.90 -22.34
N PRO A 136 -5.34 8.81 -21.05
CA PRO A 136 -3.97 9.11 -20.60
C PRO A 136 -2.91 8.30 -21.32
N LEU A 137 -3.09 6.98 -21.48
CA LEU A 137 -2.11 6.14 -22.17
C LEU A 137 -1.97 6.51 -23.65
N VAL A 138 -3.07 6.81 -24.34
CA VAL A 138 -3.03 7.23 -25.74
C VAL A 138 -2.35 8.60 -25.88
N LEU A 139 -2.79 9.59 -25.10
CA LEU A 139 -2.36 10.98 -25.23
C LEU A 139 -0.95 11.21 -24.69
N LEU A 140 -0.62 10.61 -23.54
CA LEU A 140 0.62 10.88 -22.82
C LEU A 140 1.74 9.86 -23.10
N ALA A 141 1.40 8.66 -23.58
CA ALA A 141 2.40 7.64 -23.92
C ALA A 141 2.41 7.27 -25.40
N LEU A 142 1.32 6.76 -25.95
CA LEU A 142 1.29 6.17 -27.30
C LEU A 142 1.58 7.19 -28.39
N LEU A 143 0.90 8.34 -28.40
CA LEU A 143 1.11 9.38 -29.40
C LEU A 143 2.54 9.94 -29.36
N PRO A 144 3.10 10.35 -28.20
CA PRO A 144 4.51 10.74 -28.10
C PRO A 144 5.47 9.63 -28.50
N MET A 145 5.16 8.37 -28.17
CA MET A 145 5.98 7.22 -28.55
C MET A 145 6.00 7.01 -30.07
N LEU A 146 4.86 7.14 -30.75
CA LEU A 146 4.80 7.08 -32.21
C LEU A 146 5.68 8.17 -32.86
N VAL A 147 5.67 9.39 -32.31
CA VAL A 147 6.56 10.47 -32.75
C VAL A 147 8.02 10.08 -32.50
N LEU A 148 8.36 9.62 -31.30
CA LEU A 148 9.72 9.17 -30.91
C LEU A 148 10.29 8.12 -31.87
N TRP A 149 9.48 7.14 -32.27
CA TRP A 149 9.93 6.08 -33.18
C TRP A 149 10.20 6.58 -34.60
N ARG A 150 9.55 7.66 -35.04
CA ARG A 150 9.77 8.31 -36.35
C ARG A 150 11.06 9.14 -36.40
N LEU A 151 11.58 9.60 -35.25
CA LEU A 151 12.78 10.44 -35.19
C LEU A 151 14.04 9.68 -35.63
N GLN A 152 14.92 10.37 -36.36
CA GLN A 152 16.27 9.90 -36.68
C GLN A 152 17.29 10.59 -35.78
N LEU A 153 17.97 9.80 -34.93
CA LEU A 153 18.97 10.34 -34.01
C LEU A 153 20.31 10.57 -34.70
N LEU A 154 20.81 11.79 -34.59
CA LEU A 154 22.10 12.20 -35.15
C LEU A 154 23.24 11.32 -34.61
N LYS A 155 24.11 10.88 -35.52
CA LYS A 155 25.32 10.12 -35.17
C LYS A 155 26.46 11.10 -34.93
N ARG A 156 27.12 10.98 -33.77
CA ARG A 156 28.35 11.70 -33.44
C ARG A 156 29.43 10.68 -33.09
N SER A 157 30.70 11.03 -33.35
CA SER A 157 31.82 10.26 -32.82
C SER A 157 31.82 10.30 -31.30
N TRP A 158 32.38 9.28 -30.65
CA TRP A 158 32.33 9.11 -29.19
C TRP A 158 32.85 10.32 -28.43
N GLY A 159 34.01 10.87 -28.82
CA GLY A 159 34.58 12.07 -28.17
C GLY A 159 33.69 13.31 -28.30
N LYS A 160 33.12 13.55 -29.50
CA LYS A 160 32.15 14.64 -29.70
C LYS A 160 30.87 14.42 -28.90
N ALA A 161 30.38 13.18 -28.84
CA ALA A 161 29.19 12.85 -28.06
C ALA A 161 29.40 13.13 -26.56
N LEU A 162 30.57 12.76 -26.01
CA LEU A 162 30.91 13.03 -24.62
C LEU A 162 31.06 14.52 -24.31
N LEU A 163 31.72 15.29 -25.19
CA LEU A 163 31.86 16.73 -25.04
C LEU A 163 30.49 17.44 -25.04
N TRP A 164 29.65 17.11 -26.02
CA TRP A 164 28.28 17.65 -26.08
C TRP A 164 27.44 17.23 -24.87
N ARG A 165 27.61 15.99 -24.39
CA ARG A 165 26.94 15.51 -23.17
C ARG A 165 27.39 16.28 -21.93
N ALA A 166 28.69 16.50 -21.76
CA ALA A 166 29.23 17.26 -20.63
C ALA A 166 28.72 18.70 -20.63
N GLY A 167 28.78 19.39 -21.78
CA GLY A 167 28.21 20.73 -21.94
C GLY A 167 26.71 20.77 -21.69
N PHE A 168 25.97 19.76 -22.16
CA PHE A 168 24.54 19.62 -21.90
C PHE A 168 24.20 19.42 -20.41
N LEU A 169 24.94 18.56 -19.71
CA LEU A 169 24.74 18.33 -18.27
C LEU A 169 25.07 19.58 -17.46
N LEU A 170 26.15 20.29 -17.81
CA LEU A 170 26.50 21.58 -17.20
C LEU A 170 25.40 22.61 -17.43
N LEU A 171 24.92 22.76 -18.67
CA LEU A 171 23.82 23.68 -18.98
C LEU A 171 22.54 23.31 -18.22
N SER A 172 22.20 22.02 -18.15
CA SER A 172 21.03 21.53 -17.42
C SER A 172 21.12 21.84 -15.92
N LEU A 173 22.31 21.68 -15.33
CA LEU A 173 22.59 22.06 -13.96
C LEU A 173 22.45 23.57 -13.75
N LEU A 174 23.02 24.39 -14.63
CA LEU A 174 22.91 25.84 -14.56
C LEU A 174 21.46 26.33 -14.72
N VAL A 175 20.67 25.71 -15.60
CA VAL A 175 19.24 25.99 -15.76
C VAL A 175 18.48 25.61 -14.49
N ALA A 176 18.76 24.45 -13.89
CA ALA A 176 18.12 24.03 -12.66
C ALA A 176 18.45 24.99 -11.50
N LEU A 177 19.73 25.33 -11.31
CA LEU A 177 20.18 26.28 -10.30
C LEU A 177 19.63 27.68 -10.55
N GLY A 178 19.64 28.15 -11.79
CA GLY A 178 19.06 29.45 -12.17
C GLY A 178 17.56 29.50 -11.89
N GLY A 179 16.83 28.43 -12.20
CA GLY A 179 15.43 28.25 -11.84
C GLY A 179 15.22 28.34 -10.33
N ALA A 180 16.01 27.60 -9.54
CA ALA A 180 15.93 27.65 -8.08
C ALA A 180 16.28 29.04 -7.49
N MET A 181 17.28 29.72 -8.04
CA MET A 181 17.70 31.05 -7.57
C MET A 181 16.72 32.17 -7.96
N LEU A 182 15.98 32.01 -9.07
CA LEU A 182 15.02 33.01 -9.54
C LEU A 182 13.93 33.32 -8.51
N SER A 183 13.51 32.33 -7.72
CA SER A 183 12.56 32.48 -6.60
C SER A 183 13.07 31.69 -5.38
N PHE A 184 14.28 32.01 -4.92
CA PHE A 184 14.98 31.21 -3.90
C PHE A 184 14.18 31.06 -2.61
N GLN A 185 13.55 32.13 -2.12
CA GLN A 185 12.81 32.09 -0.85
C GLN A 185 11.61 31.16 -0.95
N GLU A 186 10.84 31.30 -2.03
CA GLU A 186 9.64 30.52 -2.33
C GLU A 186 9.99 29.04 -2.60
N MET A 187 11.02 28.79 -3.42
CA MET A 187 11.54 27.43 -3.66
C MET A 187 12.04 26.78 -2.38
N SER A 188 12.76 27.53 -1.54
CA SER A 188 13.25 27.01 -0.26
C SER A 188 12.09 26.72 0.69
N ALA A 189 11.06 27.58 0.74
CA ALA A 189 9.87 27.36 1.53
C ALA A 189 9.10 26.11 1.05
N LEU A 190 8.89 25.94 -0.26
CA LEU A 190 8.26 24.75 -0.85
C LEU A 190 9.04 23.48 -0.47
N MET A 191 10.35 23.47 -0.65
CA MET A 191 11.19 22.31 -0.35
C MET A 191 11.28 21.99 1.15
N ARG A 192 11.11 22.98 2.05
CA ARG A 192 11.17 22.76 3.50
C ARG A 192 9.81 22.36 4.09
N ASN A 193 8.75 23.04 3.65
CA ASN A 193 7.43 22.98 4.26
C ASN A 193 6.47 22.03 3.52
N GLN A 194 6.73 21.75 2.24
CA GLN A 194 5.95 20.83 1.40
C GLN A 194 6.86 19.79 0.74
N ARG A 195 7.57 19.02 1.57
CA ARG A 195 8.57 18.04 1.10
C ARG A 195 7.96 16.96 0.22
N GLU A 196 6.67 16.68 0.38
CA GLU A 196 5.87 15.71 -0.35
C GLU A 196 5.68 16.05 -1.83
N VAL A 197 5.71 17.34 -2.21
CA VAL A 197 5.50 17.79 -3.59
C VAL A 197 6.55 17.18 -4.54
N ARG A 198 7.75 16.86 -4.04
CA ARG A 198 8.78 16.17 -4.84
C ARG A 198 8.36 14.77 -5.30
N TYR A 199 7.47 14.09 -4.55
CA TYR A 199 6.95 12.77 -4.90
C TYR A 199 5.86 12.86 -5.98
N LEU A 200 5.46 14.08 -6.37
CA LEU A 200 4.57 14.34 -7.50
C LEU A 200 5.34 14.69 -8.79
N ALA A 201 6.66 14.89 -8.73
CA ALA A 201 7.46 15.34 -9.87
C ALA A 201 7.90 14.16 -10.77
N THR A 202 7.12 13.80 -11.79
CA THR A 202 7.39 12.65 -12.68
C THR A 202 8.14 13.05 -13.96
N PRO A 203 9.13 12.29 -14.44
CA PRO A 203 9.60 10.97 -13.97
C PRO A 203 10.63 11.01 -12.83
N GLY A 204 10.97 12.18 -12.28
CA GLY A 204 11.96 12.31 -11.21
C GLY A 204 11.65 11.44 -9.99
N ASN A 205 10.39 11.39 -9.56
CA ASN A 205 9.91 10.58 -8.45
C ASN A 205 10.17 9.07 -8.65
N VAL A 206 9.83 8.54 -9.83
CA VAL A 206 10.08 7.13 -10.19
C VAL A 206 11.58 6.85 -10.30
N LEU A 207 12.32 7.69 -11.02
CA LEU A 207 13.76 7.49 -11.27
C LEU A 207 14.60 7.52 -9.97
N LEU A 208 14.23 8.37 -9.03
CA LEU A 208 14.94 8.51 -7.75
C LEU A 208 14.40 7.56 -6.66
N GLY A 209 13.12 7.19 -6.75
CA GLY A 209 12.45 6.29 -5.80
C GLY A 209 12.73 4.82 -6.09
N LEU A 210 12.79 4.41 -7.37
CA LEU A 210 12.93 3.00 -7.75
C LEU A 210 14.21 2.34 -7.19
N PRO A 211 15.41 2.96 -7.25
CA PRO A 211 16.60 2.37 -6.62
C PRO A 211 16.47 2.22 -5.11
N LYS A 212 15.66 3.05 -4.43
CA LYS A 212 15.41 2.94 -3.00
C LYS A 212 14.44 1.81 -2.70
N ALA A 213 13.36 1.69 -3.48
CA ALA A 213 12.41 0.59 -3.38
C ALA A 213 13.11 -0.77 -3.59
N LEU A 214 13.93 -0.88 -4.63
CA LEU A 214 14.66 -2.12 -4.98
C LEU A 214 15.82 -2.48 -4.04
N ARG A 215 16.37 -1.53 -3.27
CA ARG A 215 17.46 -1.82 -2.32
C ARG A 215 17.03 -2.77 -1.20
N GLY A 216 15.73 -2.86 -0.92
CA GLY A 216 15.15 -3.85 0.00
C GLY A 216 14.94 -5.24 -0.62
N ASP A 217 14.87 -5.35 -1.96
CA ASP A 217 14.52 -6.57 -2.70
C ASP A 217 15.70 -7.22 -3.44
N ASN A 218 16.93 -6.78 -3.15
CA ASN A 218 18.12 -7.27 -3.87
C ASN A 218 18.26 -8.80 -3.68
N PRO A 219 18.31 -9.63 -4.73
CA PRO A 219 18.42 -11.10 -4.61
C PRO A 219 19.64 -11.58 -3.82
N ILE A 220 20.72 -10.78 -3.79
CA ILE A 220 21.93 -11.03 -2.99
C ILE A 220 21.67 -10.82 -1.47
N GLN A 221 20.57 -10.14 -1.10
CA GLN A 221 20.05 -9.95 0.26
C GLN A 221 18.92 -10.93 0.64
N ARG A 222 18.60 -11.95 -0.17
CA ARG A 222 17.78 -13.10 0.29
C ARG A 222 18.56 -14.00 1.27
N ALA A 223 19.34 -13.38 2.15
CA ALA A 223 19.85 -14.06 3.32
C ALA A 223 18.64 -14.45 4.17
N PRO A 224 18.66 -15.63 4.83
CA PRO A 224 17.64 -15.97 5.80
C PRO A 224 17.48 -14.83 6.80
N LYS A 225 16.23 -14.50 7.16
CA LYS A 225 15.96 -13.49 8.17
C LYS A 225 16.75 -13.76 9.45
N LEU A 226 17.37 -12.72 9.99
CA LEU A 226 18.16 -12.77 11.21
C LEU A 226 17.25 -13.21 12.37
N PRO A 227 17.62 -14.27 13.11
CA PRO A 227 16.81 -14.76 14.19
C PRO A 227 16.75 -13.76 15.33
N ILE A 228 15.57 -13.65 15.95
CA ILE A 228 15.33 -12.86 17.16
C ILE A 228 14.67 -13.74 18.22
N GLY A 229 14.80 -13.39 19.50
CA GLY A 229 14.15 -14.13 20.58
C GLY A 229 14.62 -15.58 20.66
N THR A 230 15.93 -15.80 20.50
CA THR A 230 16.55 -17.14 20.56
C THR A 230 16.46 -17.78 21.95
N ASP A 231 16.20 -16.96 22.96
CA ASP A 231 15.95 -17.33 24.35
C ASP A 231 14.45 -17.59 24.65
N ALA A 232 13.58 -17.49 23.65
CA ALA A 232 12.14 -17.59 23.84
C ALA A 232 11.71 -18.98 24.30
N THR A 233 10.98 -19.02 25.42
CA THR A 233 10.42 -20.24 26.00
C THR A 233 9.00 -20.01 26.50
N ALA A 234 8.08 -20.91 26.18
CA ALA A 234 6.73 -20.84 26.75
C ALA A 234 6.76 -21.24 28.23
N THR A 235 5.99 -20.53 29.06
CA THR A 235 5.85 -20.88 30.48
C THR A 235 5.16 -22.24 30.60
N PRO A 236 5.70 -23.19 31.39
CA PRO A 236 5.07 -24.49 31.60
C PRO A 236 3.66 -24.35 32.18
N ARG A 237 2.74 -25.18 31.69
CA ARG A 237 1.36 -25.26 32.19
C ARG A 237 1.15 -26.55 32.96
N ALA A 238 0.18 -26.55 33.88
CA ALA A 238 -0.19 -27.75 34.62
C ALA A 238 -0.61 -28.86 33.65
N ALA A 239 -0.21 -30.10 33.95
CA ALA A 239 -0.58 -31.26 33.15
C ALA A 239 -2.12 -31.36 33.03
N GLY A 240 -2.63 -31.61 31.82
CA GLY A 240 -4.06 -31.66 31.53
C GLY A 240 -4.73 -30.30 31.30
N SER A 241 -3.99 -29.19 31.32
CA SER A 241 -4.54 -27.88 30.91
C SER A 241 -4.96 -27.90 29.45
N ARG A 242 -6.09 -27.24 29.12
CA ARG A 242 -6.49 -27.01 27.73
C ARG A 242 -5.46 -26.14 27.02
N PRO A 243 -5.03 -26.46 25.80
CA PRO A 243 -4.14 -25.58 25.02
C PRO A 243 -4.77 -24.20 24.77
N ARG A 244 -3.94 -23.17 24.63
CA ARG A 244 -4.35 -21.82 24.21
C ARG A 244 -4.47 -21.75 22.71
N LEU A 245 -5.51 -21.10 22.21
CA LEU A 245 -5.66 -20.72 20.82
C LEU A 245 -5.90 -19.22 20.75
N LEU A 246 -4.94 -18.50 20.18
CA LEU A 246 -5.09 -17.09 19.84
C LEU A 246 -5.30 -16.97 18.33
N VAL A 247 -6.42 -16.35 17.92
CA VAL A 247 -6.64 -15.95 16.54
C VAL A 247 -6.36 -14.46 16.40
N ILE A 248 -5.42 -14.10 15.53
CA ILE A 248 -5.15 -12.72 15.14
C ILE A 248 -5.81 -12.51 13.78
N VAL A 249 -6.88 -11.73 13.74
CA VAL A 249 -7.52 -11.33 12.49
C VAL A 249 -6.88 -10.04 12.02
N MET A 250 -6.05 -10.15 10.99
CA MET A 250 -5.40 -9.02 10.35
C MET A 250 -6.36 -8.41 9.34
N GLY A 251 -6.99 -7.31 9.73
CA GLY A 251 -7.86 -6.52 8.86
C GLY A 251 -7.06 -5.72 7.84
N GLU A 252 -7.75 -5.34 6.77
CA GLU A 252 -7.20 -4.61 5.64
C GLU A 252 -8.03 -3.35 5.40
N THR A 253 -7.38 -2.17 5.36
CA THR A 253 -7.97 -0.90 4.91
C THR A 253 -9.15 -0.36 5.77
N ALA A 254 -9.51 -1.03 6.88
CA ALA A 254 -10.57 -0.56 7.79
C ALA A 254 -10.10 0.63 8.65
N ARG A 255 -10.90 1.71 8.69
CA ARG A 255 -10.57 2.95 9.42
C ARG A 255 -11.44 3.16 10.65
N ALA A 256 -10.86 3.75 11.69
CA ALA A 256 -11.52 3.93 12.99
C ALA A 256 -12.78 4.81 12.91
N GLN A 257 -12.81 5.77 11.98
CA GLN A 257 -13.88 6.77 11.84
C GLN A 257 -15.19 6.17 11.38
N ASN A 258 -15.16 5.03 10.67
CA ASN A 258 -16.33 4.34 10.16
C ASN A 258 -16.65 3.08 10.98
N TRP A 259 -15.93 2.83 12.07
CA TRP A 259 -16.12 1.67 12.94
C TRP A 259 -17.26 1.91 13.94
N GLY A 260 -18.33 1.13 13.88
CA GLY A 260 -19.53 1.33 14.69
C GLY A 260 -19.28 1.31 16.20
N LEU A 261 -18.37 0.45 16.69
CA LEU A 261 -17.98 0.40 18.11
C LEU A 261 -17.27 1.67 18.60
N ASN A 262 -16.75 2.50 17.69
CA ASN A 262 -16.16 3.81 18.02
C ASN A 262 -17.18 4.95 18.09
N GLY A 263 -18.48 4.65 17.92
CA GLY A 263 -19.54 5.66 17.93
C GLY A 263 -19.75 6.35 16.58
N TYR A 264 -19.36 5.69 15.47
CA TYR A 264 -19.72 6.16 14.13
C TYR A 264 -21.24 6.30 13.99
N ALA A 265 -21.69 7.30 13.21
CA ALA A 265 -23.10 7.64 13.05
C ALA A 265 -23.95 6.49 12.49
N ARG A 266 -23.33 5.58 11.71
CA ARG A 266 -23.95 4.35 11.22
C ARG A 266 -23.39 3.19 12.03
N GLN A 267 -24.26 2.27 12.44
CA GLN A 267 -23.81 1.04 13.08
C GLN A 267 -23.28 0.06 12.03
N THR A 268 -21.97 0.06 11.82
CA THR A 268 -21.25 -0.83 10.88
C THR A 268 -20.70 -2.09 11.55
N THR A 269 -20.87 -2.22 12.87
CA THR A 269 -20.44 -3.38 13.66
C THR A 269 -21.55 -3.94 14.59
N PRO A 270 -22.76 -4.19 14.08
CA PRO A 270 -23.91 -4.58 14.91
C PRO A 270 -23.74 -5.94 15.60
N GLU A 271 -23.02 -6.90 15.00
CA GLU A 271 -22.82 -8.23 15.58
C GLU A 271 -21.78 -8.18 16.69
N LEU A 272 -20.65 -7.49 16.48
CA LEU A 272 -19.62 -7.33 17.52
C LEU A 272 -20.12 -6.55 18.74
N ALA A 273 -21.04 -5.59 18.55
CA ALA A 273 -21.66 -4.86 19.65
C ALA A 273 -22.41 -5.80 20.63
N GLN A 274 -22.84 -6.97 20.17
CA GLN A 274 -23.54 -7.99 20.97
C GLN A 274 -22.60 -9.11 21.45
N ALA A 275 -21.38 -9.21 20.92
CA ALA A 275 -20.46 -10.31 21.19
C ALA A 275 -19.64 -10.16 22.48
N GLY A 276 -19.81 -9.06 23.22
CA GLY A 276 -19.13 -8.82 24.50
C GLY A 276 -17.64 -8.48 24.37
N VAL A 277 -17.24 -7.95 23.21
CA VAL A 277 -15.86 -7.61 22.87
C VAL A 277 -15.34 -6.41 23.67
N ILE A 278 -14.02 -6.25 23.67
CA ILE A 278 -13.32 -5.06 24.19
C ILE A 278 -12.82 -4.26 23.00
N ASN A 279 -13.40 -3.07 22.81
CA ASN A 279 -13.03 -2.16 21.72
C ASN A 279 -11.97 -1.15 22.16
N PHE A 280 -11.01 -0.86 21.29
CA PHE A 280 -9.90 0.09 21.50
C PHE A 280 -10.08 1.30 20.56
N PRO A 281 -10.77 2.37 20.99
CA PRO A 281 -11.16 3.47 20.10
C PRO A 281 -10.01 4.41 19.71
N ASP A 282 -8.90 4.42 20.45
CA ASP A 282 -7.72 5.23 20.15
C ASP A 282 -6.54 4.36 19.71
N MET A 283 -6.72 3.72 18.54
CA MET A 283 -5.77 2.80 17.95
C MET A 283 -5.12 3.40 16.69
N HIS A 284 -3.79 3.30 16.58
CA HIS A 284 -3.00 3.86 15.48
C HIS A 284 -2.15 2.79 14.77
N SER A 285 -2.04 2.90 13.45
CA SER A 285 -1.23 2.00 12.62
C SER A 285 0.25 2.42 12.60
N CYS A 286 1.13 1.45 12.32
CA CYS A 286 2.55 1.73 12.07
C CYS A 286 2.78 2.36 10.69
N GLY A 287 2.04 1.92 9.67
CA GLY A 287 2.13 2.39 8.29
C GLY A 287 0.79 2.84 7.73
N THR A 288 0.81 3.20 6.45
CA THR A 288 -0.37 3.56 5.65
C THR A 288 -0.55 2.65 4.45
N SER A 289 0.18 1.53 4.41
CA SER A 289 0.01 0.46 3.43
C SER A 289 0.34 -0.89 4.06
N THR A 290 -0.26 -1.96 3.56
CA THR A 290 -0.01 -3.35 3.98
C THR A 290 1.49 -3.67 3.99
N GLU A 291 2.23 -3.24 2.97
CA GLU A 291 3.67 -3.47 2.79
C GLU A 291 4.55 -2.85 3.89
N VAL A 292 4.07 -1.78 4.54
CA VAL A 292 4.76 -1.13 5.66
C VAL A 292 4.23 -1.64 6.99
N SER A 293 2.91 -1.72 7.13
CA SER A 293 2.24 -2.04 8.40
C SER A 293 2.48 -3.47 8.85
N LEU A 294 2.34 -4.48 7.97
CA LEU A 294 2.47 -5.89 8.36
C LEU A 294 3.87 -6.20 8.92
N PRO A 295 4.98 -5.94 8.20
CA PRO A 295 6.31 -6.20 8.74
C PRO A 295 6.58 -5.46 10.06
N CYS A 296 6.11 -4.23 10.17
CA CYS A 296 6.31 -3.41 11.35
C CYS A 296 5.56 -3.93 12.58
N LEU A 297 4.26 -4.23 12.43
CA LEU A 297 3.37 -4.71 13.49
C LEU A 297 3.88 -6.00 14.15
N PHE A 298 4.48 -6.89 13.36
CA PHE A 298 5.02 -8.16 13.84
C PHE A 298 6.52 -8.08 14.19
N SER A 299 7.10 -6.88 14.26
CA SER A 299 8.49 -6.65 14.61
C SER A 299 8.66 -6.12 16.04
N PRO A 300 9.76 -6.44 16.75
CA PRO A 300 10.03 -5.84 18.06
C PRO A 300 10.39 -4.34 17.95
N TYR A 301 10.82 -3.84 16.78
CA TYR A 301 11.19 -2.44 16.59
C TYR A 301 9.99 -1.50 16.46
N GLY A 302 8.90 -2.00 15.85
CA GLY A 302 7.66 -1.25 15.67
C GLY A 302 7.84 0.12 14.99
N ARG A 303 6.87 1.00 15.23
CA ARG A 303 6.82 2.38 14.78
C ARG A 303 7.71 3.29 15.60
N HIS A 304 7.82 3.06 16.92
CA HIS A 304 8.57 3.92 17.83
C HIS A 304 10.08 3.98 17.52
N ASP A 305 10.67 2.89 17.03
CA ASP A 305 12.06 2.83 16.54
C ASP A 305 12.08 2.30 15.10
N TYR A 306 11.24 2.89 14.24
CA TYR A 306 11.06 2.42 12.87
C TYR A 306 12.37 2.49 12.06
N ASP A 307 12.93 1.32 11.77
CA ASP A 307 14.03 1.10 10.84
C ASP A 307 13.61 0.00 9.86
N GLU A 308 13.23 0.42 8.65
CA GLU A 308 12.74 -0.47 7.59
C GLU A 308 13.72 -1.63 7.32
N LYS A 309 15.02 -1.34 7.31
CA LYS A 309 16.05 -2.33 7.01
C LYS A 309 16.12 -3.36 8.14
N LYS A 310 16.10 -2.92 9.40
CA LYS A 310 16.08 -3.85 10.54
C LYS A 310 14.80 -4.68 10.56
N ILE A 311 13.64 -4.06 10.37
CA ILE A 311 12.34 -4.74 10.38
C ILE A 311 12.31 -5.87 9.34
N ARG A 312 12.74 -5.58 8.10
CA ARG A 312 12.74 -6.57 7.02
C ARG A 312 13.79 -7.66 7.18
N ALA A 313 14.97 -7.31 7.72
CA ALA A 313 16.08 -8.23 7.87
C ALA A 313 15.91 -9.23 9.03
N HIS A 314 14.99 -8.99 9.98
CA HIS A 314 14.80 -9.85 11.15
C HIS A 314 13.54 -10.71 11.07
N GLN A 315 13.57 -11.83 11.78
CA GLN A 315 12.41 -12.68 12.01
C GLN A 315 11.30 -11.93 12.78
N SER A 316 10.08 -12.40 12.64
CA SER A 316 8.88 -11.78 13.23
C SER A 316 8.48 -12.39 14.57
N LEU A 317 7.48 -11.80 15.23
CA LEU A 317 6.78 -12.36 16.39
C LEU A 317 6.41 -13.84 16.20
N LEU A 318 5.95 -14.21 14.99
CA LEU A 318 5.52 -15.59 14.71
C LEU A 318 6.67 -16.59 14.85
N HIS A 319 7.89 -16.19 14.49
CA HIS A 319 9.07 -17.04 14.65
C HIS A 319 9.48 -17.18 16.11
N VAL A 320 9.30 -16.13 16.91
CA VAL A 320 9.54 -16.17 18.37
C VAL A 320 8.55 -17.13 19.04
N LEU A 321 7.28 -17.09 18.63
CA LEU A 321 6.23 -18.01 19.10
C LEU A 321 6.53 -19.46 18.71
N ASP A 322 6.86 -19.71 17.44
CA ASP A 322 7.20 -21.06 16.95
C ASP A 322 8.39 -21.65 17.71
N ARG A 323 9.44 -20.84 17.94
CA ARG A 323 10.61 -21.24 18.76
C ARG A 323 10.24 -21.55 20.21
N ALA A 324 9.30 -20.80 20.78
CA ALA A 324 8.80 -21.05 22.13
C ALA A 324 7.94 -22.33 22.22
N GLY A 325 7.73 -23.06 21.12
CA GLY A 325 6.91 -24.28 21.04
C GLY A 325 5.44 -24.03 20.74
N ILE A 326 5.08 -22.81 20.33
CA ILE A 326 3.70 -22.40 20.02
C ILE A 326 3.54 -22.39 18.50
N SER A 327 2.87 -23.39 17.94
CA SER A 327 2.77 -23.49 16.48
C SER A 327 1.96 -22.33 15.90
N THR A 328 2.47 -21.78 14.81
CA THR A 328 1.83 -20.68 14.08
C THR A 328 1.27 -21.14 12.74
N LEU A 329 0.15 -20.56 12.33
CA LEU A 329 -0.42 -20.75 10.99
C LEU A 329 -0.87 -19.40 10.43
N TRP A 330 -0.43 -19.05 9.22
CA TRP A 330 -0.93 -17.89 8.48
C TRP A 330 -1.94 -18.34 7.41
N ARG A 331 -3.18 -17.87 7.46
CA ARG A 331 -4.19 -18.09 6.42
C ARG A 331 -4.42 -16.76 5.71
N ASP A 332 -4.19 -16.75 4.41
CA ASP A 332 -4.12 -15.53 3.60
C ASP A 332 -5.22 -15.51 2.55
N ASN A 333 -6.02 -14.43 2.51
CA ASN A 333 -6.97 -14.16 1.43
C ASN A 333 -6.63 -12.83 0.72
N GLN A 334 -5.35 -12.45 0.72
CA GLN A 334 -4.85 -11.18 0.24
C GLN A 334 -3.58 -11.44 -0.62
N SER A 335 -2.79 -10.41 -0.89
CA SER A 335 -1.52 -10.51 -1.62
C SER A 335 -0.35 -11.04 -0.77
N GLY A 336 -0.60 -11.91 0.22
CA GLY A 336 0.42 -12.57 1.04
C GLY A 336 0.91 -11.80 2.28
N CYS A 337 1.73 -12.48 3.10
CA CYS A 337 2.16 -12.05 4.44
C CYS A 337 3.35 -11.07 4.51
N LYS A 338 3.81 -10.53 3.36
CA LYS A 338 4.90 -9.54 3.27
C LYS A 338 6.18 -9.91 4.04
N GLY A 339 6.53 -11.20 4.02
CA GLY A 339 7.71 -11.75 4.70
C GLY A 339 7.56 -11.94 6.21
N VAL A 340 6.41 -11.64 6.83
CA VAL A 340 6.15 -11.88 8.27
C VAL A 340 6.15 -13.38 8.59
N CYS A 341 5.66 -14.21 7.66
CA CYS A 341 5.49 -15.65 7.81
C CYS A 341 6.54 -16.48 7.04
N GLU A 342 7.65 -15.86 6.61
CA GLU A 342 8.67 -16.53 5.78
C GLU A 342 9.27 -17.75 6.49
N GLY A 343 9.17 -18.94 5.88
CA GLY A 343 9.65 -20.18 6.49
C GLY A 343 8.72 -20.79 7.56
N LEU A 344 7.55 -20.19 7.79
CA LEU A 344 6.49 -20.72 8.68
C LEU A 344 5.30 -21.26 7.87
N PRO A 345 4.43 -22.10 8.47
CA PRO A 345 3.24 -22.61 7.78
C PRO A 345 2.30 -21.50 7.31
N MET A 346 1.98 -21.51 6.01
CA MET A 346 1.06 -20.56 5.38
C MET A 346 0.11 -21.28 4.41
N GLN A 347 -1.15 -20.82 4.37
CA GLN A 347 -2.19 -21.24 3.44
C GLN A 347 -2.65 -20.04 2.63
N ALA A 348 -2.42 -20.07 1.32
CA ALA A 348 -3.00 -19.12 0.37
C ALA A 348 -4.42 -19.60 0.00
N LEU A 349 -5.43 -18.80 0.33
CA LEU A 349 -6.85 -19.10 0.15
C LEU A 349 -7.53 -18.17 -0.84
N ASP A 350 -6.81 -17.17 -1.36
CA ASP A 350 -7.26 -16.19 -2.36
C ASP A 350 -7.60 -16.83 -3.72
N ASP A 351 -7.02 -18.00 -4.02
CA ASP A 351 -7.28 -18.85 -5.20
C ASP A 351 -8.01 -20.16 -4.86
N ALA A 352 -8.61 -20.25 -3.67
CA ALA A 352 -9.34 -21.44 -3.28
C ALA A 352 -10.53 -21.73 -4.22
N ARG A 353 -10.86 -23.01 -4.37
CA ARG A 353 -12.03 -23.45 -5.16
C ARG A 353 -13.19 -23.76 -4.22
N HIS A 354 -13.87 -22.72 -3.76
CA HIS A 354 -15.07 -22.86 -2.94
C HIS A 354 -16.32 -22.36 -3.68
N PRO A 355 -17.35 -23.20 -3.92
CA PRO A 355 -18.45 -22.87 -4.82
C PRO A 355 -19.33 -21.71 -4.36
N GLN A 356 -19.36 -21.42 -3.05
CA GLN A 356 -20.20 -20.35 -2.48
C GLN A 356 -19.41 -19.11 -2.08
N LEU A 357 -18.10 -19.24 -1.89
CA LEU A 357 -17.28 -18.17 -1.32
C LEU A 357 -16.31 -17.58 -2.36
N CYS A 358 -16.04 -18.31 -3.44
CA CYS A 358 -15.08 -17.90 -4.45
C CYS A 358 -15.74 -17.76 -5.82
N ALA A 359 -15.53 -16.63 -6.47
CA ALA A 359 -16.00 -16.34 -7.81
C ALA A 359 -14.96 -15.48 -8.55
N ASN A 360 -14.78 -15.74 -9.85
CA ASN A 360 -13.90 -14.96 -10.73
C ASN A 360 -12.44 -14.80 -10.22
N GLY A 361 -11.90 -15.84 -9.56
CA GLY A 361 -10.53 -15.83 -9.04
C GLY A 361 -10.34 -14.99 -7.78
N ARG A 362 -11.43 -14.64 -7.07
CA ARG A 362 -11.38 -14.05 -5.73
C ARG A 362 -12.29 -14.81 -4.78
N CYS A 363 -11.96 -14.77 -3.49
CA CYS A 363 -12.75 -15.36 -2.42
C CYS A 363 -13.20 -14.30 -1.42
N MET A 364 -14.41 -14.46 -0.90
CA MET A 364 -14.92 -13.71 0.24
C MET A 364 -14.21 -14.19 1.51
N ASP A 365 -13.92 -13.28 2.45
CA ASP A 365 -13.08 -13.55 3.61
C ASP A 365 -13.62 -14.62 4.58
N GLU A 366 -14.89 -15.03 4.48
CA GLU A 366 -15.40 -16.23 5.15
C GLU A 366 -14.58 -17.50 4.82
N ILE A 367 -13.82 -17.53 3.71
CA ILE A 367 -12.89 -18.62 3.39
C ILE A 367 -11.81 -18.80 4.46
N LEU A 368 -11.43 -17.73 5.17
CA LEU A 368 -10.39 -17.76 6.21
C LEU A 368 -10.80 -18.56 7.45
N ILE A 369 -12.10 -18.73 7.68
CA ILE A 369 -12.64 -19.50 8.80
C ILE A 369 -13.13 -20.89 8.38
N ASP A 370 -13.19 -21.17 7.07
CA ASP A 370 -13.53 -22.49 6.56
C ASP A 370 -12.52 -23.54 7.06
N ASP A 371 -13.01 -24.66 7.57
CA ASP A 371 -12.23 -25.75 8.18
C ASP A 371 -11.25 -25.33 9.31
N LEU A 372 -11.38 -24.13 9.89
CA LEU A 372 -10.40 -23.59 10.85
C LEU A 372 -10.18 -24.52 12.05
N ALA A 373 -11.25 -25.09 12.60
CA ALA A 373 -11.16 -25.98 13.76
C ALA A 373 -10.36 -27.26 13.47
N THR A 374 -10.49 -27.82 12.26
CA THR A 374 -9.70 -28.99 11.83
C THR A 374 -8.24 -28.63 11.68
N GLN A 375 -7.94 -27.48 11.05
CA GLN A 375 -6.56 -27.00 10.88
C GLN A 375 -5.86 -26.77 12.22
N VAL A 376 -6.57 -26.21 13.20
CA VAL A 376 -6.05 -26.03 14.56
C VAL A 376 -5.80 -27.38 15.24
N ARG A 377 -6.77 -28.31 15.18
CA ARG A 377 -6.68 -29.62 15.85
C ARG A 377 -5.67 -30.57 15.20
N ALA A 378 -5.27 -30.33 13.96
CA ALA A 378 -4.28 -31.13 13.23
C ALA A 378 -2.90 -31.16 13.92
N ARG A 379 -2.61 -30.21 14.81
CA ARG A 379 -1.41 -30.25 15.66
C ARG A 379 -1.80 -29.97 17.12
N PRO A 380 -1.36 -30.77 18.10
CA PRO A 380 -1.68 -30.55 19.52
C PRO A 380 -0.82 -29.47 20.21
N GLY A 381 -1.41 -28.72 21.15
CA GLY A 381 -0.69 -27.72 21.96
C GLY A 381 -1.11 -26.28 21.66
N ASP A 382 -0.42 -25.31 22.23
CA ASP A 382 -0.76 -23.88 22.11
C ASP A 382 -0.56 -23.37 20.68
N ARG A 383 -1.48 -22.52 20.20
CA ARG A 383 -1.55 -22.06 18.81
C ARG A 383 -1.74 -20.56 18.68
N VAL A 384 -1.13 -20.00 17.65
CA VAL A 384 -1.47 -18.69 17.11
C VAL A 384 -1.81 -18.83 15.64
N VAL A 385 -3.04 -18.46 15.26
CA VAL A 385 -3.47 -18.46 13.86
C VAL A 385 -3.69 -17.02 13.42
N VAL A 386 -3.06 -16.61 12.31
CA VAL A 386 -3.31 -15.32 11.68
C VAL A 386 -4.29 -15.52 10.53
N LEU A 387 -5.39 -14.77 10.52
CA LEU A 387 -6.36 -14.70 9.42
C LEU A 387 -6.18 -13.35 8.74
N HIS A 388 -5.58 -13.33 7.55
CA HIS A 388 -5.29 -12.11 6.81
C HIS A 388 -6.36 -11.86 5.74
N GLN A 389 -7.16 -10.82 5.97
CA GLN A 389 -8.36 -10.48 5.21
C GLN A 389 -8.04 -9.66 3.97
N LEU A 390 -8.88 -9.77 2.95
CA LEU A 390 -9.02 -8.77 1.89
C LEU A 390 -9.74 -7.51 2.44
N GLY A 391 -10.65 -7.69 3.40
CA GLY A 391 -11.24 -6.62 4.20
C GLY A 391 -11.88 -5.54 3.36
N ASN A 392 -11.50 -4.28 3.63
CA ASN A 392 -12.05 -3.10 2.98
C ASN A 392 -11.22 -2.62 1.79
N HIS A 393 -10.35 -3.46 1.23
CA HIS A 393 -9.41 -3.05 0.19
C HIS A 393 -10.10 -2.46 -1.05
N GLY A 394 -9.75 -1.21 -1.36
CA GLY A 394 -10.21 -0.48 -2.55
C GLY A 394 -9.42 -0.79 -3.82
N PRO A 395 -9.79 -0.19 -4.97
CA PRO A 395 -10.94 0.71 -5.16
C PRO A 395 -12.28 -0.04 -5.28
N SER A 396 -12.28 -1.35 -5.48
CA SER A 396 -13.49 -2.15 -5.71
C SER A 396 -14.21 -2.53 -4.41
N TYR A 397 -14.56 -1.55 -3.57
CA TYR A 397 -15.24 -1.78 -2.28
C TYR A 397 -16.54 -2.59 -2.42
N PHE A 398 -17.26 -2.41 -3.54
CA PHE A 398 -18.51 -3.11 -3.84
C PHE A 398 -18.34 -4.63 -4.06
N GLU A 399 -17.12 -5.10 -4.28
CA GLU A 399 -16.78 -6.52 -4.38
C GLU A 399 -16.28 -7.11 -3.06
N ARG A 400 -16.23 -6.33 -1.99
CA ARG A 400 -15.74 -6.77 -0.68
C ARG A 400 -16.82 -7.36 0.22
N TYR A 401 -18.05 -7.46 -0.28
CA TYR A 401 -19.17 -8.01 0.47
C TYR A 401 -20.19 -8.68 -0.44
N PRO A 402 -20.87 -9.75 0.00
CA PRO A 402 -21.98 -10.33 -0.75
C PRO A 402 -23.22 -9.44 -0.67
N ALA A 403 -24.14 -9.61 -1.64
CA ALA A 403 -25.32 -8.76 -1.81
C ALA A 403 -26.17 -8.57 -0.54
N ARG A 404 -26.19 -9.55 0.38
CA ARG A 404 -26.91 -9.46 1.66
C ARG A 404 -26.40 -8.37 2.59
N PHE A 405 -25.16 -7.90 2.43
CA PHE A 405 -24.59 -6.79 3.21
C PHE A 405 -24.70 -5.43 2.50
N ARG A 406 -25.41 -5.33 1.38
CA ARG A 406 -25.66 -4.07 0.67
C ARG A 406 -26.77 -3.25 1.35
N HIS A 407 -26.51 -2.78 2.57
CA HIS A 407 -27.49 -2.04 3.38
C HIS A 407 -27.51 -0.55 3.06
N PHE A 408 -26.34 0.09 2.97
CA PHE A 408 -26.21 1.50 2.65
C PHE A 408 -26.22 1.69 1.13
N THR A 409 -27.14 2.50 0.62
CA THR A 409 -27.35 2.73 -0.81
C THR A 409 -27.66 4.20 -1.11
N PRO A 410 -27.39 4.69 -2.33
CA PRO A 410 -26.76 4.00 -3.47
C PRO A 410 -25.27 3.72 -3.24
N THR A 411 -24.72 2.69 -3.87
CA THR A 411 -23.30 2.30 -3.78
C THR A 411 -22.50 2.79 -4.99
N CYS A 412 -21.17 2.77 -4.87
CA CYS A 412 -20.23 2.93 -5.98
C CYS A 412 -19.84 1.56 -6.52
N ASP A 413 -20.45 1.14 -7.63
CA ASP A 413 -20.24 -0.17 -8.27
C ASP A 413 -19.22 -0.08 -9.43
N THR A 414 -18.11 0.62 -9.18
CA THR A 414 -17.00 0.75 -10.14
C THR A 414 -15.69 1.04 -9.39
N ALA A 415 -14.57 0.56 -9.95
CA ALA A 415 -13.23 0.89 -9.46
C ALA A 415 -12.81 2.34 -9.78
N ASP A 416 -13.51 3.02 -10.70
CA ASP A 416 -13.25 4.42 -11.05
C ASP A 416 -13.96 5.35 -10.05
N LEU A 417 -13.37 5.49 -8.86
CA LEU A 417 -13.95 6.24 -7.74
C LEU A 417 -14.31 7.69 -8.12
N GLY A 418 -13.62 8.30 -9.09
CA GLY A 418 -13.92 9.64 -9.58
C GLY A 418 -15.29 9.78 -10.26
N LYS A 419 -15.94 8.68 -10.63
CA LYS A 419 -17.31 8.67 -11.19
C LYS A 419 -18.40 8.60 -10.12
N CYS A 420 -18.04 8.39 -8.87
CA CYS A 420 -18.99 8.22 -7.77
C CYS A 420 -19.02 9.45 -6.88
N SER A 421 -20.16 9.73 -6.25
CA SER A 421 -20.18 10.67 -5.14
C SER A 421 -19.43 10.08 -3.94
N ARG A 422 -18.91 10.96 -3.07
CA ARG A 422 -18.28 10.52 -1.81
C ARG A 422 -19.22 9.64 -0.98
N GLU A 423 -20.51 9.98 -0.97
CA GLU A 423 -21.53 9.19 -0.27
C GLU A 423 -21.67 7.78 -0.86
N GLN A 424 -21.69 7.62 -2.18
CA GLN A 424 -21.73 6.30 -2.81
C GLN A 424 -20.51 5.44 -2.46
N ILE A 425 -19.33 6.05 -2.41
CA ILE A 425 -18.09 5.38 -2.01
C ILE A 425 -18.17 4.98 -0.54
N THR A 426 -18.56 5.90 0.34
CA THR A 426 -18.75 5.63 1.77
C THR A 426 -19.80 4.55 2.01
N ASN A 427 -20.88 4.51 1.23
CA ASN A 427 -21.89 3.47 1.32
C ASN A 427 -21.33 2.08 0.95
N SER A 428 -20.58 1.96 -0.14
CA SER A 428 -19.88 0.70 -0.48
C SER A 428 -18.89 0.30 0.62
N TYR A 429 -18.12 1.26 1.14
CA TYR A 429 -17.14 1.02 2.19
C TYR A 429 -17.78 0.55 3.51
N ASP A 430 -18.87 1.20 3.95
CA ASP A 430 -19.61 0.85 5.17
C ASP A 430 -20.27 -0.55 5.05
N ASN A 431 -20.72 -0.93 3.84
CA ASN A 431 -21.21 -2.29 3.58
C ASN A 431 -20.11 -3.35 3.68
N ALA A 432 -18.88 -3.03 3.26
CA ALA A 432 -17.72 -3.91 3.46
C ALA A 432 -17.39 -4.07 4.96
N LEU A 433 -17.51 -2.99 5.76
CA LEU A 433 -17.36 -3.09 7.22
C LEU A 433 -18.41 -3.99 7.87
N LEU A 434 -19.67 -3.95 7.40
CA LEU A 434 -20.71 -4.88 7.87
C LEU A 434 -20.32 -6.34 7.60
N TYR A 435 -19.64 -6.61 6.48
CA TYR A 435 -19.13 -7.95 6.19
C TYR A 435 -17.94 -8.32 7.09
N THR A 436 -17.03 -7.39 7.36
CA THR A 436 -15.94 -7.58 8.33
C THR A 436 -16.50 -7.88 9.73
N ASP A 437 -17.51 -7.13 10.19
CA ASP A 437 -18.23 -7.39 11.44
C ASP A 437 -18.77 -8.82 11.50
N HIS A 438 -19.45 -9.26 10.44
CA HIS A 438 -19.96 -10.61 10.32
C HIS A 438 -18.86 -11.66 10.43
N LEU A 439 -17.76 -11.51 9.69
CA LEU A 439 -16.65 -12.46 9.74
C LEU A 439 -16.03 -12.56 11.14
N LEU A 440 -15.85 -11.43 11.82
CA LEU A 440 -15.30 -11.41 13.18
C LEU A 440 -16.26 -12.06 14.19
N SER A 441 -17.56 -11.78 14.07
CA SER A 441 -18.61 -12.45 14.83
C SER A 441 -18.62 -13.97 14.61
N ARG A 442 -18.52 -14.43 13.35
CA ARG A 442 -18.40 -15.85 13.00
C ARG A 442 -17.13 -16.48 13.54
N THR A 443 -16.01 -15.76 13.52
CA THR A 443 -14.75 -16.21 14.13
C THR A 443 -14.92 -16.43 15.63
N ILE A 444 -15.52 -15.48 16.35
CA ILE A 444 -15.85 -15.64 17.78
C ILE A 444 -16.79 -16.84 17.99
N GLY A 445 -17.79 -17.02 17.13
CA GLY A 445 -18.70 -18.16 17.18
C GLY A 445 -17.98 -19.51 17.06
N THR A 446 -17.05 -19.63 16.11
CA THR A 446 -16.18 -20.81 15.95
C THR A 446 -15.35 -21.04 17.21
N LEU A 447 -14.72 -20.00 17.75
CA LEU A 447 -13.87 -20.10 18.94
C LEU A 447 -14.65 -20.46 20.22
N LYS A 448 -15.91 -20.03 20.33
CA LYS A 448 -16.81 -20.46 21.42
C LYS A 448 -17.15 -21.95 21.35
N GLY A 449 -17.16 -22.55 20.16
CA GLY A 449 -17.42 -23.98 19.97
C GLY A 449 -16.19 -24.89 20.13
N MET A 450 -15.03 -24.33 20.50
CA MET A 450 -13.79 -25.07 20.70
C MET A 450 -13.52 -25.28 22.20
N ASP A 451 -14.37 -26.05 22.86
CA ASP A 451 -14.30 -26.33 24.31
C ASP A 451 -13.00 -27.04 24.74
N ASP A 452 -12.27 -27.61 23.78
CA ASP A 452 -10.95 -28.22 23.94
C ASP A 452 -9.81 -27.19 24.05
N TYR A 453 -10.07 -25.90 23.78
CA TYR A 453 -9.09 -24.82 23.85
C TYR A 453 -9.52 -23.69 24.80
N ASP A 454 -8.54 -23.01 25.37
CA ASP A 454 -8.70 -21.65 25.87
C ASP A 454 -8.57 -20.71 24.68
N THR A 455 -9.66 -20.06 24.26
CA THR A 455 -9.69 -19.28 23.02
C THR A 455 -9.71 -17.77 23.23
N ALA A 456 -9.04 -17.04 22.34
CA ALA A 456 -9.07 -15.59 22.26
C ALA A 456 -8.96 -15.11 20.80
N MET A 457 -9.49 -13.91 20.53
CA MET A 457 -9.38 -13.24 19.24
C MET A 457 -8.86 -11.82 19.43
N ILE A 458 -7.91 -11.40 18.60
CA ILE A 458 -7.50 -10.00 18.42
C ILE A 458 -7.77 -9.63 16.97
N TYR A 459 -8.56 -8.60 16.75
CA TYR A 459 -8.72 -7.93 15.46
C TYR A 459 -8.05 -6.56 15.51
N LEU A 460 -7.35 -6.20 14.44
CA LEU A 460 -6.85 -4.87 14.17
C LEU A 460 -6.73 -4.68 12.66
N SER A 461 -6.94 -3.47 12.15
CA SER A 461 -6.60 -3.17 10.74
C SER A 461 -5.12 -2.82 10.61
N ASP A 462 -4.56 -3.09 9.45
CA ASP A 462 -3.19 -2.75 9.09
C ASP A 462 -3.01 -1.24 8.81
N HIS A 463 -3.99 -0.61 8.17
CA HIS A 463 -4.13 0.84 8.02
C HIS A 463 -5.60 1.20 7.75
N GLY A 464 -5.88 2.50 7.69
CA GLY A 464 -7.19 3.03 7.29
C GLY A 464 -7.24 3.41 5.80
N GLU A 465 -8.19 4.27 5.43
CA GLU A 465 -8.50 4.59 4.02
C GLU A 465 -9.01 6.03 3.87
N SER A 466 -8.56 6.72 2.82
CA SER A 466 -9.18 7.98 2.38
C SER A 466 -10.30 7.70 1.36
N LEU A 467 -11.47 8.29 1.57
CA LEU A 467 -12.68 8.06 0.77
C LEU A 467 -13.08 9.30 -0.06
N GLY A 468 -12.15 10.23 -0.28
CA GLY A 468 -12.36 11.48 -1.01
C GLY A 468 -12.22 12.74 -0.16
N GLU A 469 -11.92 12.62 1.14
CA GLU A 469 -11.60 13.76 1.98
C GLU A 469 -10.38 14.51 1.43
N LYS A 470 -10.53 15.84 1.22
CA LYS A 470 -9.49 16.69 0.61
C LYS A 470 -9.01 16.21 -0.78
N GLY A 471 -9.83 15.41 -1.48
CA GLY A 471 -9.49 14.82 -2.78
C GLY A 471 -8.62 13.56 -2.70
N LEU A 472 -8.23 13.12 -1.50
CA LEU A 472 -7.46 11.89 -1.30
C LEU A 472 -8.37 10.68 -1.38
N PHE A 473 -7.95 9.68 -2.14
CA PHE A 473 -8.56 8.36 -2.19
C PHE A 473 -7.51 7.31 -1.87
N LEU A 474 -7.97 6.10 -1.53
CA LEU A 474 -7.10 4.97 -1.20
C LEU A 474 -6.17 5.32 -0.01
N HIS A 475 -5.01 4.70 0.00
CA HIS A 475 -4.02 4.75 1.07
C HIS A 475 -2.60 4.85 0.51
N GLY A 476 -1.60 4.67 1.36
CA GLY A 476 -0.18 4.80 1.01
C GLY A 476 0.32 6.23 0.95
N VAL A 477 -0.38 7.19 1.57
CA VAL A 477 0.15 8.55 1.75
C VAL A 477 1.32 8.48 2.73
N PRO A 478 2.46 9.17 2.47
CA PRO A 478 3.61 9.12 3.35
C PRO A 478 3.22 9.44 4.79
N TYR A 479 3.56 8.55 5.74
CA TYR A 479 3.02 8.59 7.11
C TYR A 479 3.10 9.98 7.78
N ALA A 480 4.20 10.71 7.57
CA ALA A 480 4.43 12.03 8.17
C ALA A 480 3.37 13.10 7.80
N ILE A 481 2.64 12.88 6.71
CA ILE A 481 1.57 13.77 6.22
C ILE A 481 0.24 13.04 6.03
N ALA A 482 0.17 11.77 6.43
CA ALA A 482 -1.01 10.97 6.23
C ALA A 482 -2.18 11.52 7.07
N PRO A 483 -3.40 11.56 6.50
CA PRO A 483 -4.57 11.97 7.24
C PRO A 483 -4.93 10.91 8.30
N GLN A 484 -5.66 11.31 9.35
CA GLN A 484 -6.06 10.40 10.42
C GLN A 484 -6.91 9.23 9.90
N GLU A 485 -7.59 9.42 8.78
CA GLU A 485 -8.37 8.41 8.09
C GLU A 485 -7.50 7.23 7.60
N GLN A 486 -6.19 7.44 7.36
CA GLN A 486 -5.25 6.36 7.00
C GLN A 486 -4.46 5.80 8.19
N THR A 487 -4.30 6.57 9.27
CA THR A 487 -3.47 6.17 10.42
C THR A 487 -4.24 5.69 11.64
N ARG A 488 -5.52 6.06 11.79
CA ARG A 488 -6.38 5.58 12.88
C ARG A 488 -7.21 4.39 12.42
N VAL A 489 -7.00 3.26 13.08
CA VAL A 489 -7.56 1.97 12.69
C VAL A 489 -8.43 1.37 13.81
N PRO A 490 -9.40 0.50 13.52
CA PRO A 490 -10.10 -0.23 14.55
C PRO A 490 -9.20 -1.31 15.16
N MET A 491 -9.37 -1.55 16.46
CA MET A 491 -8.87 -2.73 17.15
C MET A 491 -9.93 -3.23 18.13
N THR A 492 -10.14 -4.54 18.17
CA THR A 492 -11.15 -5.16 19.04
C THR A 492 -10.66 -6.53 19.49
N MET A 493 -10.91 -6.88 20.74
CA MET A 493 -10.49 -8.16 21.32
C MET A 493 -11.68 -8.91 21.92
N TRP A 494 -11.58 -10.24 21.87
CA TRP A 494 -12.51 -11.13 22.55
C TRP A 494 -11.73 -12.23 23.28
N PHE A 495 -12.18 -12.59 24.49
CA PHE A 495 -11.59 -13.64 25.29
C PHE A 495 -12.68 -14.59 25.75
N SER A 496 -12.46 -15.90 25.59
CA SER A 496 -13.30 -16.90 26.25
C SER A 496 -13.17 -16.77 27.77
N PRO A 497 -14.22 -17.13 28.55
CA PRO A 497 -14.14 -17.12 30.00
C PRO A 497 -12.98 -17.97 30.53
N SER A 498 -12.69 -19.13 29.92
CA SER A 498 -11.61 -20.00 30.34
C SER A 498 -10.23 -19.41 30.01
N PHE A 499 -10.06 -18.76 28.86
CA PHE A 499 -8.83 -18.04 28.54
C PHE A 499 -8.55 -16.93 29.57
N ALA A 500 -9.54 -16.08 29.85
CA ALA A 500 -9.38 -15.00 30.81
C ALA A 500 -9.05 -15.53 32.22
N ALA A 501 -9.76 -16.57 32.68
CA ALA A 501 -9.52 -17.18 33.99
C ALA A 501 -8.12 -17.81 34.08
N ASN A 502 -7.74 -18.64 33.11
CA ASN A 502 -6.45 -19.34 33.11
C ASN A 502 -5.26 -18.39 32.93
N ARG A 503 -5.47 -17.26 32.24
CA ARG A 503 -4.47 -16.21 32.11
C ARG A 503 -4.38 -15.29 33.34
N GLY A 504 -5.35 -15.37 34.25
CA GLY A 504 -5.50 -14.43 35.37
C GLY A 504 -5.85 -13.02 34.92
N LEU A 505 -6.58 -12.86 33.80
CA LEU A 505 -6.84 -11.57 33.18
C LEU A 505 -8.11 -10.93 33.76
N ASN A 506 -7.95 -9.77 34.39
CA ASN A 506 -9.08 -8.95 34.83
C ASN A 506 -9.65 -8.16 33.64
N LEU A 507 -10.71 -8.68 33.02
CA LEU A 507 -11.34 -8.05 31.86
C LEU A 507 -11.94 -6.67 32.13
N ALA A 508 -12.30 -6.34 33.38
CA ALA A 508 -12.74 -4.99 33.73
C ALA A 508 -11.57 -3.99 33.66
N CYS A 509 -10.39 -4.39 34.15
CA CYS A 509 -9.16 -3.61 34.00
C CYS A 509 -8.78 -3.45 32.53
N VAL A 510 -8.85 -4.51 31.72
CA VAL A 510 -8.54 -4.43 30.28
C VAL A 510 -9.49 -3.47 29.56
N ARG A 511 -10.79 -3.50 29.88
CA ARG A 511 -11.76 -2.52 29.33
C ARG A 511 -11.42 -1.08 29.70
N GLN A 512 -10.95 -0.84 30.92
CA GLN A 512 -10.48 0.49 31.32
C GLN A 512 -9.20 0.91 30.58
N ARG A 513 -8.25 -0.02 30.37
CA ARG A 513 -7.03 0.22 29.59
C ARG A 513 -7.33 0.49 28.11
N ALA A 514 -8.37 -0.13 27.57
CA ALA A 514 -8.75 0.01 26.16
C ALA A 514 -9.17 1.43 25.76
N GLY A 515 -9.65 2.25 26.72
CA GLY A 515 -9.97 3.66 26.50
C GLY A 515 -8.76 4.60 26.41
N LYS A 516 -7.53 4.09 26.44
CA LYS A 516 -6.29 4.87 26.32
C LYS A 516 -5.64 4.62 24.96
N TYR A 517 -4.69 5.48 24.59
CA TYR A 517 -3.86 5.33 23.40
C TYR A 517 -3.27 3.92 23.26
N THR A 518 -3.36 3.40 22.04
CA THR A 518 -2.84 2.12 21.60
C THR A 518 -2.32 2.28 20.17
N ASP A 519 -1.27 1.55 19.83
CA ASP A 519 -0.78 1.45 18.46
C ASP A 519 -0.30 0.03 18.13
N HIS A 520 0.10 -0.17 16.89
CA HIS A 520 0.65 -1.45 16.43
C HIS A 520 1.84 -1.96 17.27
N ASP A 521 2.62 -1.09 17.92
CA ASP A 521 3.76 -1.51 18.74
C ASP A 521 3.33 -2.28 19.98
N ASN A 522 2.06 -2.18 20.35
CA ASN A 522 1.51 -2.94 21.44
C ASN A 522 1.29 -4.42 21.09
N LEU A 523 1.14 -4.81 19.81
CA LEU A 523 0.81 -6.20 19.46
C LEU A 523 1.91 -7.18 19.87
N PHE A 524 3.16 -6.89 19.52
CA PHE A 524 4.30 -7.78 19.77
C PHE A 524 4.42 -8.19 21.25
N PRO A 525 4.58 -7.27 22.21
CA PRO A 525 4.67 -7.62 23.63
C PRO A 525 3.35 -8.18 24.17
N SER A 526 2.19 -7.69 23.72
CA SER A 526 0.89 -8.17 24.22
C SER A 526 0.63 -9.64 23.85
N VAL A 527 1.00 -10.06 22.64
CA VAL A 527 0.86 -11.47 22.23
C VAL A 527 1.82 -12.37 23.00
N LEU A 528 3.08 -11.94 23.21
CA LEU A 528 4.01 -12.67 24.08
C LEU A 528 3.46 -12.81 25.51
N GLY A 529 2.87 -11.75 26.05
CA GLY A 529 2.20 -11.74 27.35
C GLY A 529 1.04 -12.72 27.42
N LEU A 530 0.08 -12.66 26.49
CA LEU A 530 -1.07 -13.58 26.44
C LEU A 530 -0.63 -15.04 26.32
N MET A 531 0.37 -15.29 25.48
CA MET A 531 0.93 -16.62 25.23
C MET A 531 2.01 -17.02 26.26
N GLN A 532 2.20 -16.22 27.31
CA GLN A 532 3.14 -16.46 28.43
C GLN A 532 4.53 -16.91 27.95
N VAL A 533 5.05 -16.26 26.91
CA VAL A 533 6.39 -16.50 26.37
C VAL A 533 7.40 -15.63 27.10
N LYS A 534 8.44 -16.24 27.65
CA LYS A 534 9.56 -15.57 28.31
C LYS A 534 10.67 -15.37 27.29
N THR A 535 11.10 -14.12 27.09
CA THR A 535 12.24 -13.72 26.24
C THR A 535 12.67 -12.31 26.63
N ALA A 536 13.95 -11.99 26.40
CA ALA A 536 14.50 -10.64 26.54
C ALA A 536 13.80 -9.60 25.64
N LEU A 537 13.08 -10.04 24.60
CA LEU A 537 12.30 -9.16 23.72
C LEU A 537 10.97 -8.67 24.35
N TYR A 538 10.54 -9.23 25.48
CA TYR A 538 9.25 -8.86 26.06
C TYR A 538 9.33 -7.49 26.75
N GLU A 539 8.66 -6.50 26.15
CA GLU A 539 8.55 -5.14 26.69
C GLU A 539 7.26 -4.95 27.50
N ARG A 540 7.32 -5.19 28.81
CA ARG A 540 6.16 -5.04 29.71
C ARG A 540 5.47 -3.68 29.64
N GLY A 541 6.21 -2.60 29.37
CA GLY A 541 5.65 -1.24 29.27
C GLY A 541 4.71 -1.02 28.07
N ARG A 542 4.79 -1.88 27.05
CA ARG A 542 3.95 -1.84 25.84
C ARG A 542 2.93 -2.98 25.77
N ASP A 543 2.93 -3.89 26.74
CA ASP A 543 1.92 -4.94 26.85
C ASP A 543 0.58 -4.34 27.36
N LEU A 544 -0.49 -4.50 26.59
CA LEU A 544 -1.83 -4.00 26.91
C LEU A 544 -2.46 -4.68 28.11
N PHE A 545 -1.95 -5.84 28.50
CA PHE A 545 -2.46 -6.64 29.61
C PHE A 545 -1.63 -6.45 30.88
N ALA A 546 -0.45 -5.82 30.79
CA ALA A 546 0.39 -5.58 31.95
C ALA A 546 -0.35 -4.74 33.00
N GLY A 547 -0.40 -5.26 34.23
CA GLY A 547 -1.12 -4.63 35.35
C GLY A 547 -2.62 -4.96 35.42
N CYS A 548 -3.15 -5.70 34.45
CA CYS A 548 -4.49 -6.30 34.52
C CYS A 548 -4.46 -7.81 34.81
N GLU A 549 -3.30 -8.31 35.22
CA GLU A 549 -3.05 -9.70 35.58
C GLU A 549 -3.18 -9.86 37.10
N ALA A 550 -3.72 -10.99 37.56
CA ALA A 550 -3.90 -11.33 38.97
C ALA A 550 -2.60 -11.72 39.69
#